data_AF-A0A438IN07-F1
#
_entry.id   AF-A0A438IN07-F1
#
_cell.length_a   1.000
_cell.length_b   1.000
_cell.length_c   1.000
_cell.angle_alpha   90.00
_cell.angle_beta   90.00
_cell.angle_gamma   90.00
#
_symmetry.space_group_name_H-M   'P 1'
#
loop_
_entity.id
_entity.type
_entity.pdbx_description
1 polymer ?
#
loop_
_entity_poly.entity_id
_entity_poly.type
_entity_poly.pdbx_seq_one_letter_code
_entity_poly.pdbx_strand_id
1 'polypeptide(L)'
;MLLGYLWEHLTRFSLLFVWVLPFSLNRCLFFSHCSYDKGAHLFLPSYVMRTHGARQQREAVKRAPRNQLEPVFEALNTLGNTKWRINKRLFDVVDRIWAGGGCLADLVDRNDVPLPEKPDTEDEAQLRKWKWKVKSVKKANSERHSQRCDIELKLAVARKMKDEDGFFYPHNLDFRGRAYPMHPYLNHLGSDLCRGILEFAEGRPLGSSGLHWLKIHLANLFAGGVDKLSHEGRITFTENHLDDIFDSADRPLEGKRWWLNAEDPFQFLAACINLSEALRSSSPETTISHIPVHQDGSCNGLQHYAALGRDQLGATAVNLVAGEKPADVYSGIAARVLDIMKRDAEKDPAIFPDALRARILINQVDRKLVKQTVMTSVYGVTYIGARDQIKRRLKERNAIADDVELFGAACYAAKITLTALGEMFQAARSIMSWLGDCAKVCATL
;
A
#
# COMPACT_ATOMS: atom_id res chain seq x y z
N MET A 1 33.03 2.41 2.47
CA MET A 1 34.11 1.53 2.94
C MET A 1 33.78 0.84 4.27
N LEU A 2 33.32 1.55 5.31
CA LEU A 2 32.90 0.93 6.60
C LEU A 2 31.63 0.04 6.53
N LEU A 3 30.69 0.31 5.62
CA LEU A 3 29.52 -0.55 5.38
C LEU A 3 29.86 -1.88 4.66
N GLY A 4 30.91 -1.89 3.84
CA GLY A 4 31.43 -3.13 3.22
C GLY A 4 32.09 -4.05 4.24
N TYR A 5 32.79 -3.46 5.23
CA TYR A 5 33.45 -4.19 6.32
C TYR A 5 32.46 -4.81 7.31
N LEU A 6 31.31 -4.17 7.56
CA LEU A 6 30.24 -4.77 8.37
C LEU A 6 29.59 -5.97 7.66
N TRP A 7 29.56 -5.96 6.32
CA TRP A 7 28.99 -7.05 5.52
C TRP A 7 29.90 -8.28 5.46
N GLU A 8 31.22 -8.10 5.30
CA GLU A 8 32.19 -9.21 5.38
C GLU A 8 32.25 -9.87 6.77
N HIS A 9 31.89 -9.15 7.83
CA HIS A 9 31.73 -9.74 9.16
C HIS A 9 30.35 -10.39 9.38
N LEU A 10 29.29 -9.91 8.72
CA LEU A 10 27.97 -10.55 8.73
C LEU A 10 27.94 -11.87 7.95
N THR A 11 28.82 -12.07 6.97
CA THR A 11 29.00 -13.36 6.28
C THR A 11 29.48 -14.49 7.21
N ARG A 12 29.99 -14.19 8.41
CA ARG A 12 30.35 -15.21 9.42
C ARG A 12 29.21 -15.62 10.36
N PHE A 13 28.05 -14.95 10.33
CA PHE A 13 26.86 -15.37 11.07
C PHE A 13 25.82 -15.97 10.12
N SER A 14 26.00 -17.25 9.80
CA SER A 14 25.09 -18.06 8.98
C SER A 14 23.63 -18.05 9.46
N LEU A 15 23.35 -17.68 10.71
CA LEU A 15 22.00 -17.66 11.28
C LEU A 15 21.18 -16.42 10.90
N LEU A 16 21.79 -15.26 10.63
CA LEU A 16 21.01 -14.06 10.26
C LEU A 16 20.45 -14.18 8.84
N PHE A 17 21.17 -14.87 7.94
CA PHE A 17 20.80 -15.05 6.54
C PHE A 17 19.52 -15.89 6.35
N VAL A 18 19.27 -16.88 7.22
CA VAL A 18 18.13 -17.79 7.08
C VAL A 18 16.78 -17.11 7.37
N TRP A 19 16.76 -16.07 8.20
CA TRP A 19 15.53 -15.32 8.53
C TRP A 19 15.20 -14.20 7.52
N VAL A 20 16.13 -13.92 6.61
CA VAL A 20 16.18 -12.68 5.83
C VAL A 20 15.96 -12.93 4.34
N LEU A 21 16.48 -14.04 3.82
CA LEU A 21 16.33 -14.41 2.41
C LEU A 21 15.11 -15.31 2.20
N PRO A 22 14.31 -15.08 1.14
CA PRO A 22 13.34 -16.06 0.65
C PRO A 22 14.04 -17.38 0.30
N PHE A 23 13.36 -18.52 0.38
CA PHE A 23 14.05 -19.80 0.17
C PHE A 23 14.19 -20.14 -1.30
N SER A 24 15.40 -20.52 -1.71
CA SER A 24 15.76 -20.84 -3.09
C SER A 24 15.86 -22.33 -3.44
N LEU A 25 15.13 -23.20 -2.74
CA LEU A 25 15.28 -24.63 -2.98
C LEU A 25 14.50 -25.09 -4.23
N ASN A 26 15.17 -25.85 -5.10
CA ASN A 26 14.60 -26.54 -6.27
C ASN A 26 13.61 -27.68 -5.92
N ARG A 27 13.20 -27.79 -4.64
CA ARG A 27 12.19 -28.76 -4.18
C ARG A 27 11.24 -28.09 -3.20
N CYS A 28 9.94 -28.27 -3.45
CA CYS A 28 8.78 -27.89 -2.63
C CYS A 28 8.79 -28.48 -1.21
N LEU A 29 9.75 -28.12 -0.37
CA LEU A 29 9.75 -28.53 1.03
C LEU A 29 10.05 -27.33 1.91
N PHE A 30 9.07 -26.44 2.02
CA PHE A 30 8.72 -25.90 3.33
C PHE A 30 7.95 -27.00 4.05
N PHE A 31 8.05 -27.10 5.37
CA PHE A 31 7.08 -27.94 6.06
C PHE A 31 5.70 -27.31 5.87
N SER A 32 4.76 -28.06 5.30
CA SER A 32 3.35 -27.71 5.41
C SER A 32 3.05 -27.40 6.87
N HIS A 33 2.33 -26.31 7.13
CA HIS A 33 1.85 -26.03 8.48
C HIS A 33 1.02 -27.23 8.95
N CYS A 34 1.46 -27.84 10.05
CA CYS A 34 0.86 -29.05 10.60
C CYS A 34 0.53 -28.91 12.10
N SER A 35 1.18 -27.96 12.77
CA SER A 35 0.88 -27.57 14.15
C SER A 35 1.23 -26.09 14.37
N TYR A 36 0.93 -25.58 15.56
CA TYR A 36 1.25 -24.20 15.96
C TYR A 36 2.72 -23.82 15.74
N ASP A 37 3.65 -24.75 15.95
CA ASP A 37 5.11 -24.56 15.96
C ASP A 37 5.85 -25.41 14.90
N LYS A 38 5.13 -26.05 13.99
CA LYS A 38 5.69 -26.85 12.89
C LYS A 38 5.08 -26.44 11.55
N GLY A 39 5.93 -25.91 10.68
CA GLY A 39 5.55 -25.41 9.35
C GLY A 39 6.59 -24.42 8.84
N ALA A 40 6.39 -23.91 7.63
CA ALA A 40 7.25 -22.91 7.00
C ALA A 40 8.72 -23.36 6.93
N HIS A 41 9.61 -22.84 7.77
CA HIS A 41 11.05 -23.06 7.65
C HIS A 41 11.43 -24.53 7.93
N LEU A 42 12.43 -25.04 7.21
CA LEU A 42 12.89 -26.43 7.37
C LEU A 42 13.55 -26.70 8.72
N PHE A 43 14.43 -25.79 9.17
CA PHE A 43 15.24 -25.98 10.38
C PHE A 43 14.85 -25.03 11.51
N LEU A 44 14.24 -23.90 11.18
CA LEU A 44 13.91 -22.87 12.17
C LEU A 44 12.49 -23.07 12.69
N PRO A 45 12.28 -22.98 14.02
CA PRO A 45 10.94 -23.03 14.58
C PRO A 45 10.12 -21.86 14.02
N SER A 46 8.99 -22.20 13.41
CA SER A 46 8.08 -21.22 12.81
C SER A 46 6.73 -21.34 13.47
N TYR A 47 6.20 -20.19 13.89
CA TYR A 47 4.90 -20.13 14.54
C TYR A 47 3.83 -19.69 13.56
N VAL A 48 2.71 -20.42 13.55
CA VAL A 48 1.57 -20.11 12.66
C VAL A 48 0.98 -18.73 12.95
N MET A 49 1.03 -18.26 14.21
CA MET A 49 0.46 -16.99 14.64
C MET A 49 1.45 -16.14 15.43
N ARG A 50 1.54 -14.86 15.08
CA ARG A 50 2.32 -13.83 15.77
C ARG A 50 1.55 -13.39 17.02
N THR A 51 1.99 -13.89 18.18
CA THR A 51 1.33 -13.62 19.48
C THR A 51 1.90 -12.45 20.26
N HIS A 52 3.05 -11.90 19.85
CA HIS A 52 3.75 -10.81 20.55
C HIS A 52 3.89 -11.04 22.08
N GLY A 53 4.10 -12.29 22.51
CA GLY A 53 4.25 -12.65 23.92
C GLY A 53 2.94 -12.93 24.67
N ALA A 54 1.78 -12.78 24.04
CA ALA A 54 0.48 -13.05 24.66
C ALA A 54 0.26 -14.56 24.87
N ARG A 55 0.52 -15.04 26.10
CA ARG A 55 0.40 -16.45 26.47
C ARG A 55 -1.00 -17.02 26.18
N GLN A 56 -2.06 -16.28 26.49
CA GLN A 56 -3.43 -16.73 26.27
C GLN A 56 -3.73 -17.03 24.80
N GLN A 57 -3.27 -16.18 23.88
CA GLN A 57 -3.42 -16.39 22.44
C GLN A 57 -2.69 -17.66 21.98
N ARG A 58 -1.45 -17.85 22.46
CA ARG A 58 -0.66 -19.05 22.16
C ARG A 58 -1.36 -20.32 22.64
N GLU A 59 -1.84 -20.34 23.88
CA GLU A 59 -2.53 -21.50 24.44
C GLU A 59 -3.86 -21.76 23.74
N ALA A 60 -4.59 -20.72 23.33
CA ALA A 60 -5.84 -20.86 22.59
C ALA A 60 -5.62 -21.59 21.25
N VAL A 61 -4.61 -21.19 20.46
CA VAL A 61 -4.31 -21.88 19.19
C VAL A 61 -3.80 -23.30 19.43
N LYS A 62 -3.01 -23.53 20.47
CA LYS A 62 -2.53 -24.89 20.80
C LYS A 62 -3.65 -25.83 21.25
N ARG A 63 -4.69 -25.31 21.89
CA ARG A 63 -5.86 -26.09 22.36
C ARG A 63 -6.93 -26.26 21.30
N ALA A 64 -6.92 -25.44 20.26
CA ALA A 64 -7.90 -25.52 19.20
C ALA A 64 -7.85 -26.91 18.52
N PRO A 65 -9.00 -27.56 18.29
CA PRO A 65 -9.05 -28.84 17.59
C PRO A 65 -8.39 -28.75 16.21
N ARG A 66 -7.58 -29.76 15.85
CA ARG A 66 -6.81 -29.75 14.61
C ARG A 66 -7.68 -29.59 13.35
N ASN A 67 -8.85 -30.23 13.33
CA ASN A 67 -9.82 -30.12 12.23
C ASN A 67 -10.35 -28.69 12.02
N GLN A 68 -10.37 -27.85 13.06
CA GLN A 68 -10.74 -26.42 12.91
C GLN A 68 -9.59 -25.59 12.33
N LEU A 69 -8.34 -26.02 12.50
CA LEU A 69 -7.15 -25.34 12.02
C LEU A 69 -6.70 -25.80 10.64
N GLU A 70 -7.16 -26.96 10.16
CA GLU A 70 -6.77 -27.53 8.88
C GLU A 70 -7.04 -26.59 7.69
N PRO A 71 -8.21 -25.93 7.54
CA PRO A 71 -8.42 -24.97 6.46
C PRO A 71 -7.46 -23.76 6.54
N VAL A 72 -7.07 -23.37 7.76
CA VAL A 72 -6.11 -22.27 7.98
C VAL A 72 -4.72 -22.68 7.51
N PHE A 73 -4.31 -23.91 7.82
CA PHE A 73 -3.04 -24.46 7.36
C PHE A 73 -3.02 -24.62 5.84
N GLU A 74 -4.08 -25.14 5.24
CA GLU A 74 -4.22 -25.25 3.78
C GLU A 74 -4.09 -23.90 3.07
N ALA A 75 -4.74 -22.85 3.59
CA ALA A 75 -4.62 -21.50 3.06
C ALA A 75 -3.17 -20.99 3.14
N LEU A 76 -2.52 -21.13 4.29
CA LEU A 76 -1.11 -20.72 4.48
C LEU A 76 -0.16 -21.51 3.57
N ASN A 77 -0.40 -22.81 3.38
CA ASN A 77 0.39 -23.66 2.51
C ASN A 77 0.19 -23.27 1.04
N THR A 78 -1.04 -22.96 0.63
CA THR A 78 -1.34 -22.47 -0.73
C THR A 78 -0.59 -21.17 -1.03
N LEU A 79 -0.66 -20.20 -0.10
CA LEU A 79 0.09 -18.95 -0.22
C LEU A 79 1.61 -19.18 -0.24
N GLY A 80 2.10 -20.09 0.62
CA GLY A 80 3.51 -20.44 0.74
C GLY A 80 4.09 -21.18 -0.46
N ASN A 81 3.27 -21.98 -1.14
CA ASN A 81 3.68 -22.79 -2.29
C ASN A 81 3.70 -22.02 -3.61
N THR A 82 3.34 -20.74 -3.61
CA THR A 82 3.43 -19.90 -4.81
C THR A 82 4.89 -19.53 -5.05
N LYS A 83 5.46 -19.97 -6.19
CA LYS A 83 6.85 -19.70 -6.58
C LYS A 83 6.97 -18.32 -7.23
N TRP A 84 7.89 -17.50 -6.73
CA TRP A 84 8.21 -16.16 -7.20
C TRP A 84 9.62 -16.12 -7.79
N ARG A 85 9.91 -15.12 -8.62
CA ARG A 85 11.27 -14.81 -9.08
C ARG A 85 11.47 -13.30 -9.20
N ILE A 86 12.72 -12.88 -9.37
CA ILE A 86 13.03 -11.48 -9.67
C ILE A 86 12.75 -11.20 -11.15
N ASN A 87 11.95 -10.17 -11.44
CA ASN A 87 11.83 -9.61 -12.77
C ASN A 87 13.15 -8.91 -13.12
N LYS A 88 14.03 -9.60 -13.85
CA LYS A 88 15.39 -9.14 -14.15
C LYS A 88 15.39 -7.82 -14.92
N ARG A 89 14.50 -7.68 -15.92
CA ARG A 89 14.41 -6.48 -16.76
C ARG A 89 14.09 -5.24 -15.93
N LEU A 90 13.06 -5.32 -15.08
CA LEU A 90 12.69 -4.20 -14.22
C LEU A 90 13.75 -3.97 -13.12
N PHE A 91 14.28 -5.03 -12.54
CA PHE A 91 15.32 -4.93 -11.52
C PHE A 91 16.55 -4.18 -12.04
N ASP A 92 16.97 -4.41 -13.28
CA ASP A 92 18.09 -3.69 -13.89
C ASP A 92 17.79 -2.19 -14.09
N VAL A 93 16.54 -1.83 -14.41
CA VAL A 93 16.11 -0.41 -14.47
C VAL A 93 16.17 0.23 -13.08
N VAL A 94 15.62 -0.45 -12.06
CA VAL A 94 15.67 0.02 -10.67
C VAL A 94 17.11 0.20 -10.19
N ASP A 95 17.99 -0.77 -10.46
CA ASP A 95 19.38 -0.72 -10.02
C ASP A 95 20.13 0.45 -10.68
N ARG A 96 19.85 0.73 -11.96
CA ARG A 96 20.37 1.91 -12.66
C ARG A 96 19.87 3.23 -12.06
N ILE A 97 18.58 3.34 -11.75
CA ILE A 97 18.01 4.53 -11.08
C ILE A 97 18.69 4.74 -9.73
N TRP A 98 18.82 3.66 -8.95
CA TRP A 98 19.43 3.73 -7.63
C TRP A 98 20.92 4.09 -7.71
N ALA A 99 21.68 3.46 -8.61
CA ALA A 99 23.07 3.80 -8.87
C ALA A 99 23.25 5.27 -9.29
N GLY A 100 22.30 5.81 -10.05
CA GLY A 100 22.26 7.20 -10.51
C GLY A 100 21.86 8.24 -9.47
N GLY A 101 21.51 7.85 -8.23
CA GLY A 101 21.20 8.78 -7.14
C GLY A 101 19.81 8.64 -6.52
N GLY A 102 18.94 7.79 -7.07
CA GLY A 102 17.54 7.67 -6.64
C GLY A 102 16.66 8.78 -7.22
N CYS A 103 15.76 9.34 -6.41
CA CYS A 103 14.87 10.49 -6.74
C CYS A 103 13.83 10.26 -7.86
N LEU A 104 13.69 9.05 -8.38
CA LEU A 104 12.74 8.73 -9.46
C LEU A 104 11.78 7.64 -8.99
N ALA A 105 10.52 7.71 -9.43
CA ALA A 105 9.48 6.72 -9.09
C ALA A 105 9.39 6.47 -7.56
N ASP A 106 9.30 7.55 -6.79
CA ASP A 106 9.25 7.55 -5.31
C ASP A 106 10.46 6.93 -4.59
N LEU A 107 11.55 6.62 -5.30
CA LEU A 107 12.82 6.28 -4.64
C LEU A 107 13.40 7.51 -3.95
N VAL A 108 13.82 7.32 -2.69
CA VAL A 108 14.44 8.37 -1.89
C VAL A 108 15.74 8.88 -2.51
N ASP A 109 16.04 10.15 -2.29
CA ASP A 109 17.32 10.76 -2.64
C ASP A 109 18.47 10.13 -1.85
N ARG A 110 19.52 9.71 -2.56
CA ARG A 110 20.73 9.15 -1.95
C ARG A 110 21.53 10.19 -1.17
N ASN A 111 21.33 11.46 -1.46
CA ASN A 111 22.03 12.57 -0.81
C ASN A 111 21.21 13.20 0.32
N ASP A 112 21.94 13.78 1.26
CA ASP A 112 21.38 14.60 2.32
C ASP A 112 21.06 16.01 1.81
N VAL A 113 19.99 16.58 2.34
CA VAL A 113 19.72 18.01 2.17
C VAL A 113 20.80 18.79 2.93
N PRO A 114 21.48 19.77 2.30
CA PRO A 114 22.51 20.54 2.98
C PRO A 114 21.93 21.33 4.15
N LEU A 115 22.69 21.39 5.25
CA LEU A 115 22.30 22.19 6.41
C LEU A 115 22.31 23.68 6.03
N PRO A 116 21.31 24.47 6.45
CA PRO A 116 21.31 25.90 6.17
C PRO A 116 22.44 26.58 6.93
N GLU A 117 23.15 27.48 6.24
CA GLU A 117 24.21 28.29 6.85
C GLU A 117 23.66 29.14 8.00
N LYS A 118 24.46 29.28 9.04
CA LYS A 118 24.11 30.13 10.18
C LYS A 118 24.13 31.58 9.71
N PRO A 119 23.04 32.35 9.86
CA PRO A 119 23.04 33.75 9.49
C PRO A 119 24.00 34.53 10.40
N ASP A 120 24.75 35.45 9.81
CA ASP A 120 25.63 36.37 10.55
C ASP A 120 24.80 37.56 11.06
N THR A 121 24.10 37.33 12.17
CA THR A 121 23.17 38.27 12.78
C THR A 121 23.00 37.93 14.26
N GLU A 122 22.81 38.97 15.09
CA GLU A 122 22.43 38.83 16.49
C GLU A 122 20.91 38.79 16.69
N ASP A 123 20.13 39.01 15.62
CA ASP A 123 18.66 38.98 15.67
C ASP A 123 18.14 37.60 16.13
N GLU A 124 17.59 37.55 17.34
CA GLU A 124 17.06 36.33 17.95
C GLU A 124 15.95 35.67 17.12
N ALA A 125 15.12 36.46 16.43
CA ALA A 125 14.04 35.92 15.60
C ALA A 125 14.59 35.20 14.37
N GLN A 126 15.63 35.77 13.73
CA GLN A 126 16.33 35.16 12.61
C GLN A 126 17.10 33.91 13.05
N LEU A 127 17.80 33.96 14.17
CA LEU A 127 18.49 32.80 14.75
C LEU A 127 17.51 31.69 15.13
N ARG A 128 16.33 32.03 15.66
CA ARG A 128 15.27 31.07 15.97
C ARG A 128 14.73 30.42 14.70
N LYS A 129 14.44 31.22 13.66
CA LYS A 129 14.00 30.71 12.35
C LYS A 129 15.03 29.78 11.72
N TRP A 130 16.32 30.14 11.80
CA TRP A 130 17.42 29.28 11.36
C TRP A 130 17.47 27.96 12.15
N LYS A 131 17.40 28.00 13.50
CA LYS A 131 17.36 26.79 14.34
C LYS A 131 16.21 25.86 13.95
N TRP A 132 15.03 26.41 13.66
CA TRP A 132 13.89 25.63 13.17
C TRP A 132 14.16 24.99 11.80
N LYS A 133 14.77 25.75 10.86
CA LYS A 133 15.16 25.24 9.55
C LYS A 133 16.19 24.11 9.67
N VAL A 134 17.24 24.28 10.51
CA VAL A 134 18.22 23.24 10.82
C VAL A 134 17.56 21.99 11.37
N LYS A 135 16.64 22.14 12.34
CA LYS A 135 15.90 21.01 12.92
C LYS A 135 15.07 20.27 11.87
N SER A 136 14.39 20.99 10.99
CA SER A 136 13.62 20.43 9.88
C SER A 136 14.50 19.65 8.90
N VAL A 137 15.65 20.21 8.52
CA VAL A 137 16.61 19.54 7.61
C VAL A 137 17.21 18.29 8.26
N LYS A 138 17.63 18.36 9.53
CA LYS A 138 18.13 17.19 10.27
C LYS A 138 17.09 16.07 10.34
N LYS A 139 15.82 16.43 10.59
CA LYS A 139 14.70 15.48 10.57
C LYS A 139 14.55 14.83 9.19
N ALA A 140 14.51 15.62 8.12
CA ALA A 140 14.40 15.11 6.76
C ALA A 140 15.56 14.17 6.39
N ASN A 141 16.81 14.50 6.75
CA ASN A 141 17.98 13.65 6.48
C ASN A 141 17.93 12.34 7.28
N SER A 142 17.45 12.39 8.54
CA SER A 142 17.25 11.17 9.33
C SER A 142 16.18 10.26 8.73
N GLU A 143 15.07 10.82 8.25
CA GLU A 143 14.01 10.08 7.55
C GLU A 143 14.52 9.46 6.24
N ARG A 144 15.23 10.26 5.44
CA ARG A 144 15.88 9.79 4.20
C ARG A 144 16.87 8.68 4.46
N HIS A 145 17.71 8.81 5.50
CA HIS A 145 18.67 7.76 5.86
C HIS A 145 17.97 6.43 6.18
N SER A 146 16.88 6.46 6.95
CA SER A 146 16.09 5.26 7.24
C SER A 146 15.52 4.63 5.96
N GLN A 147 14.98 5.44 5.05
CA GLN A 147 14.43 4.96 3.77
C GLN A 147 15.53 4.37 2.86
N ARG A 148 16.72 4.99 2.81
CA ARG A 148 17.87 4.48 2.06
C ARG A 148 18.30 3.11 2.56
N CYS A 149 18.40 2.94 3.88
CA CYS A 149 18.75 1.64 4.47
C CYS A 149 17.71 0.55 4.12
N ASP A 150 16.42 0.88 4.16
CA ASP A 150 15.35 -0.05 3.77
C ASP A 150 15.45 -0.46 2.29
N ILE A 151 15.67 0.49 1.38
CA ILE A 151 15.86 0.21 -0.06
C ILE A 151 17.12 -0.63 -0.29
N GLU A 152 18.24 -0.30 0.34
CA GLU A 152 19.48 -1.08 0.18
C GLU A 152 19.30 -2.53 0.64
N LEU A 153 18.59 -2.78 1.74
CA LEU A 153 18.29 -4.14 2.20
C LEU A 153 17.42 -4.90 1.18
N LYS A 154 16.37 -4.25 0.64
CA LYS A 154 15.52 -4.84 -0.42
C LYS A 154 16.33 -5.18 -1.67
N LEU A 155 17.16 -4.25 -2.15
CA LEU A 155 17.99 -4.46 -3.32
C LEU A 155 19.07 -5.51 -3.07
N ALA A 156 19.67 -5.57 -1.88
CA ALA A 156 20.64 -6.62 -1.53
C ALA A 156 20.01 -8.02 -1.60
N VAL A 157 18.79 -8.19 -1.07
CA VAL A 157 18.04 -9.45 -1.21
C VAL A 157 17.74 -9.74 -2.68
N ALA A 158 17.26 -8.76 -3.44
CA ALA A 158 16.97 -8.93 -4.86
C ALA A 158 18.22 -9.34 -5.68
N ARG A 159 19.38 -8.68 -5.46
CA ARG A 159 20.66 -9.05 -6.10
C ARG A 159 21.05 -10.49 -5.78
N LYS A 160 20.87 -10.92 -4.53
CA LYS A 160 21.22 -12.28 -4.10
C LYS A 160 20.31 -13.34 -4.72
N MET A 161 19.03 -13.02 -4.91
CA MET A 161 18.02 -13.95 -5.43
C MET A 161 17.82 -13.85 -6.95
N LYS A 162 18.48 -12.91 -7.64
CA LYS A 162 18.27 -12.61 -9.07
C LYS A 162 18.50 -13.83 -9.96
N ASP A 163 19.53 -14.62 -9.67
CA ASP A 163 19.95 -15.74 -10.54
C ASP A 163 19.34 -17.08 -10.16
N GLU A 164 18.49 -17.09 -9.13
CA GLU A 164 17.75 -18.28 -8.71
C GLU A 164 16.55 -18.52 -9.65
N ASP A 165 16.25 -19.78 -9.98
CA ASP A 165 15.11 -20.15 -10.83
C ASP A 165 13.76 -19.72 -10.22
N GLY A 166 13.72 -19.58 -8.90
CA GLY A 166 12.64 -18.97 -8.15
C GLY A 166 12.64 -19.42 -6.70
N PHE A 167 11.91 -18.67 -5.89
CA PHE A 167 11.88 -18.79 -4.44
C PHE A 167 10.46 -18.61 -3.91
N PHE A 168 10.27 -18.88 -2.62
CA PHE A 168 8.94 -18.92 -2.00
C PHE A 168 8.88 -18.09 -0.73
N TYR A 169 7.66 -17.66 -0.41
CA TYR A 169 7.35 -16.89 0.80
C TYR A 169 6.45 -17.70 1.73
N PRO A 170 6.98 -18.39 2.75
CA PRO A 170 6.14 -18.94 3.79
C PRO A 170 5.39 -17.81 4.51
N HIS A 171 4.14 -18.08 4.88
CA HIS A 171 3.27 -17.11 5.53
C HIS A 171 3.00 -17.51 6.99
N ASN A 172 2.75 -16.52 7.82
CA ASN A 172 2.15 -16.68 9.15
C ASN A 172 1.02 -15.68 9.34
N LEU A 173 0.32 -15.78 10.47
CA LEU A 173 -0.87 -14.98 10.76
C LEU A 173 -0.60 -13.92 11.84
N ASP A 174 -1.31 -12.80 11.78
CA ASP A 174 -1.55 -12.00 12.99
C ASP A 174 -2.65 -12.63 13.87
N PHE A 175 -2.88 -12.08 15.05
CA PHE A 175 -3.91 -12.58 15.97
C PHE A 175 -5.35 -12.48 15.43
N ARG A 176 -5.57 -11.76 14.32
CA ARG A 176 -6.86 -11.61 13.64
C ARG A 176 -7.02 -12.62 12.51
N GLY A 177 -5.98 -13.39 12.20
CA GLY A 177 -5.96 -14.36 11.10
C GLY A 177 -5.57 -13.79 9.74
N ARG A 178 -4.99 -12.58 9.65
CA ARG A 178 -4.45 -12.06 8.38
C ARG A 178 -3.09 -12.69 8.09
N ALA A 179 -2.87 -13.14 6.86
CA ALA A 179 -1.62 -13.74 6.43
C ALA A 179 -0.56 -12.70 6.02
N TYR A 180 0.68 -12.96 6.41
CA TYR A 180 1.85 -12.14 6.09
C TYR A 180 3.04 -13.03 5.74
N PRO A 181 3.82 -12.71 4.70
CA PRO A 181 5.12 -13.33 4.48
C PRO A 181 5.99 -13.23 5.74
N MET A 182 6.73 -14.30 6.04
CA MET A 182 7.65 -14.32 7.18
C MET A 182 8.92 -13.52 6.92
N HIS A 183 9.36 -13.42 5.65
CA HIS A 183 10.55 -12.66 5.25
C HIS A 183 10.26 -11.15 5.18
N PRO A 184 10.93 -10.30 5.98
CA PRO A 184 10.48 -8.94 6.21
C PRO A 184 10.90 -7.92 5.14
N TYR A 185 12.02 -8.12 4.44
CA TYR A 185 12.60 -7.08 3.60
C TYR A 185 12.00 -7.03 2.19
N LEU A 186 12.24 -8.07 1.38
CA LEU A 186 11.68 -8.19 0.04
C LEU A 186 10.54 -9.20 0.07
N ASN A 187 9.31 -8.76 -0.18
CA ASN A 187 8.13 -9.61 -0.35
C ASN A 187 7.02 -8.83 -1.10
N HIS A 188 6.03 -9.55 -1.61
CA HIS A 188 4.94 -9.00 -2.44
C HIS A 188 3.92 -8.13 -1.66
N LEU A 189 3.95 -8.10 -0.32
CA LEU A 189 3.15 -7.15 0.48
C LEU A 189 3.85 -5.80 0.66
N GLY A 190 5.08 -5.64 0.17
CA GLY A 190 5.88 -4.42 0.29
C GLY A 190 5.38 -3.26 -0.58
N SER A 191 6.27 -2.27 -0.76
CA SER A 191 6.06 -1.09 -1.59
C SER A 191 5.97 -1.43 -3.08
N ASP A 192 5.57 -0.46 -3.91
CA ASP A 192 5.54 -0.58 -5.38
C ASP A 192 6.85 -1.16 -5.94
N LEU A 193 8.02 -0.68 -5.47
CA LEU A 193 9.33 -1.29 -5.77
C LEU A 193 9.34 -2.82 -5.57
N CYS A 194 8.90 -3.31 -4.41
CA CYS A 194 8.93 -4.75 -4.11
C CYS A 194 8.00 -5.52 -5.03
N ARG A 195 6.81 -4.98 -5.31
CA ARG A 195 5.80 -5.63 -6.16
C ARG A 195 6.20 -5.62 -7.63
N GLY A 196 6.80 -4.53 -8.11
CA GLY A 196 7.26 -4.44 -9.48
C GLY A 196 8.37 -5.46 -9.76
N ILE A 197 9.37 -5.58 -8.87
CA ILE A 197 10.51 -6.48 -9.12
C ILE A 197 10.22 -7.96 -8.85
N LEU A 198 9.04 -8.30 -8.34
CA LEU A 198 8.61 -9.67 -8.08
C LEU A 198 7.56 -10.10 -9.10
N GLU A 199 7.77 -11.25 -9.73
CA GLU A 199 6.80 -11.87 -10.64
C GLU A 199 6.67 -13.37 -10.34
N PHE A 200 5.64 -14.01 -10.87
CA PHE A 200 5.50 -15.47 -10.71
C PHE A 200 6.64 -16.18 -11.44
N ALA A 201 7.26 -17.17 -10.79
CA ALA A 201 8.28 -17.97 -11.45
C ALA A 201 7.67 -18.86 -12.55
N GLU A 202 6.47 -19.36 -12.30
CA GLU A 202 5.69 -20.15 -13.26
C GLU A 202 4.80 -19.23 -14.08
N GLY A 203 5.12 -19.10 -15.37
CA GLY A 203 4.33 -18.31 -16.31
C GLY A 203 3.13 -19.08 -16.86
N ARG A 204 2.14 -18.35 -17.35
CA ARG A 204 0.96 -18.91 -18.03
C ARG A 204 0.76 -18.22 -19.38
N PRO A 205 0.32 -18.94 -20.43
CA PRO A 205 -0.09 -18.30 -21.68
C PRO A 205 -1.24 -17.34 -21.38
N LEU A 206 -1.20 -16.15 -21.98
CA LEU A 206 -2.23 -15.13 -21.77
C LEU A 206 -3.62 -15.63 -22.19
N GLY A 207 -3.71 -16.27 -23.35
CA GLY A 207 -5.00 -16.48 -24.02
C GLY A 207 -5.69 -15.15 -24.36
N SER A 208 -6.88 -15.23 -24.96
CA SER A 208 -7.70 -14.04 -25.25
C SER A 208 -8.07 -13.26 -23.99
N SER A 209 -8.47 -13.97 -22.93
CA SER A 209 -8.87 -13.38 -21.64
C SER A 209 -7.69 -12.73 -20.89
N GLY A 210 -6.51 -13.37 -20.87
CA GLY A 210 -5.36 -12.81 -20.16
C GLY A 210 -4.83 -11.54 -20.82
N LEU A 211 -4.85 -11.45 -22.16
CA LEU A 211 -4.48 -10.22 -22.85
C LEU A 211 -5.45 -9.07 -22.51
N HIS A 212 -6.75 -9.36 -22.47
CA HIS A 212 -7.78 -8.42 -22.04
C HIS A 212 -7.55 -7.94 -20.60
N TRP A 213 -7.29 -8.87 -19.66
CA TRP A 213 -7.02 -8.53 -18.26
C TRP A 213 -5.71 -7.80 -18.04
N LEU A 214 -4.67 -8.06 -18.84
CA LEU A 214 -3.40 -7.33 -18.77
C LEU A 214 -3.58 -5.86 -19.15
N LYS A 215 -4.41 -5.55 -20.15
CA LYS A 215 -4.76 -4.17 -20.51
C LYS A 215 -5.54 -3.48 -19.39
N ILE A 216 -6.54 -4.15 -18.82
CA ILE A 216 -7.27 -3.62 -17.63
C ILE A 216 -6.31 -3.39 -16.45
N HIS A 217 -5.35 -4.28 -16.25
CA HIS A 217 -4.37 -4.19 -15.17
C HIS A 217 -3.48 -2.95 -15.31
N LEU A 218 -2.98 -2.65 -16.51
CA LEU A 218 -2.25 -1.41 -16.80
C LEU A 218 -3.08 -0.17 -16.47
N ALA A 219 -4.32 -0.12 -16.93
CA ALA A 219 -5.23 0.98 -16.64
C ALA A 219 -5.48 1.16 -15.12
N ASN A 220 -5.58 0.05 -14.38
CA ASN A 220 -5.72 0.09 -12.92
C ASN A 220 -4.47 0.64 -12.22
N LEU A 221 -3.27 0.23 -12.66
CA LEU A 221 -1.99 0.70 -12.11
C LEU A 221 -1.71 2.17 -12.46
N PHE A 222 -2.15 2.63 -13.62
CA PHE A 222 -2.08 4.05 -13.98
C PHE A 222 -2.93 4.92 -13.04
N ALA A 223 -4.08 4.40 -12.62
CA ALA A 223 -5.02 5.03 -11.70
C ALA A 223 -5.47 6.43 -12.18
N GLY A 224 -5.49 7.44 -11.31
CA GLY A 224 -5.85 8.82 -11.70
C GLY A 224 -7.30 9.00 -12.19
N GLY A 225 -8.20 8.08 -11.85
CA GLY A 225 -9.59 8.06 -12.33
C GLY A 225 -9.82 7.09 -13.50
N VAL A 226 -8.76 6.61 -14.14
CA VAL A 226 -8.85 5.56 -15.18
C VAL A 226 -9.35 4.24 -14.56
N ASP A 227 -8.94 3.93 -13.33
CA ASP A 227 -9.43 2.80 -12.54
C ASP A 227 -10.92 2.89 -12.19
N LYS A 228 -11.59 4.02 -12.47
CA LYS A 228 -13.03 4.24 -12.28
C LYS A 228 -13.85 4.10 -13.55
N LEU A 229 -13.20 3.92 -14.69
CA LEU A 229 -13.88 3.58 -15.94
C LEU A 229 -14.40 2.14 -15.88
N SER A 230 -15.34 1.83 -16.77
CA SER A 230 -15.74 0.45 -17.07
C SER A 230 -14.54 -0.35 -17.61
N HIS A 231 -14.64 -1.67 -17.64
CA HIS A 231 -13.58 -2.51 -18.20
C HIS A 231 -13.24 -2.14 -19.65
N GLU A 232 -14.26 -1.88 -20.49
CA GLU A 232 -14.06 -1.40 -21.86
C GLU A 232 -13.37 -0.03 -21.93
N GLY A 233 -13.73 0.89 -21.03
CA GLY A 233 -13.06 2.20 -20.95
C GLY A 233 -11.58 2.08 -20.56
N ARG A 234 -11.25 1.13 -19.68
CA ARG A 234 -9.86 0.83 -19.26
C ARG A 234 -9.04 0.22 -20.40
N ILE A 235 -9.66 -0.65 -21.20
CA ILE A 235 -9.02 -1.23 -22.39
C ILE A 235 -8.78 -0.14 -23.41
N THR A 236 -9.80 0.67 -23.72
CA THR A 236 -9.69 1.79 -24.66
C THR A 236 -8.57 2.76 -24.25
N PHE A 237 -8.44 3.06 -22.96
CA PHE A 237 -7.30 3.84 -22.45
C PHE A 237 -5.97 3.19 -22.82
N THR A 238 -5.82 1.88 -22.59
CA THR A 238 -4.57 1.17 -22.90
C THR A 238 -4.27 1.16 -24.39
N GLU A 239 -5.28 0.91 -25.24
CA GLU A 239 -5.14 0.93 -26.71
C GLU A 239 -4.74 2.32 -27.24
N ASN A 240 -5.30 3.39 -26.68
CA ASN A 240 -4.98 4.76 -27.10
C ASN A 240 -3.57 5.20 -26.71
N HIS A 241 -2.89 4.47 -25.82
CA HIS A 241 -1.56 4.79 -25.32
C HIS A 241 -0.50 3.73 -25.66
N LEU A 242 -0.74 2.88 -26.67
CA LEU A 242 0.21 1.84 -27.07
C LEU A 242 1.60 2.39 -27.40
N ASP A 243 1.70 3.54 -28.06
CA ASP A 243 2.99 4.16 -28.39
C ASP A 243 3.78 4.55 -27.13
N ASP A 244 3.11 5.09 -26.10
CA ASP A 244 3.73 5.45 -24.84
C ASP A 244 4.11 4.21 -24.01
N ILE A 245 3.34 3.13 -24.14
CA ILE A 245 3.63 1.81 -23.55
C ILE A 245 4.88 1.20 -24.18
N PHE A 246 4.98 1.21 -25.52
CA PHE A 246 6.15 0.71 -26.24
C PHE A 246 7.40 1.54 -25.92
N ASP A 247 7.31 2.88 -25.92
CA ASP A 247 8.42 3.75 -25.53
C ASP A 247 8.88 3.48 -24.10
N SER A 248 7.95 3.32 -23.15
CA SER A 248 8.26 3.01 -21.75
C SER A 248 8.94 1.65 -21.61
N ALA A 249 8.51 0.64 -22.36
CA ALA A 249 9.09 -0.71 -22.33
C ALA A 249 10.49 -0.78 -22.95
N ASP A 250 10.74 -0.03 -24.02
CA ASP A 250 12.00 -0.07 -24.78
C ASP A 250 13.06 0.85 -24.19
N ARG A 251 12.66 2.04 -23.76
CA ARG A 251 13.55 3.12 -23.29
C ARG A 251 13.07 3.69 -21.96
N PRO A 252 13.03 2.87 -20.89
CA PRO A 252 12.44 3.26 -19.61
C PRO A 252 13.08 4.50 -18.98
N LEU A 253 14.37 4.75 -19.21
CA LEU A 253 15.09 5.91 -18.65
C LEU A 253 15.38 6.99 -19.69
N GLU A 254 15.54 6.61 -20.95
CA GLU A 254 15.96 7.49 -22.04
C GLU A 254 14.81 7.99 -22.93
N GLY A 255 13.62 7.41 -22.81
CA GLY A 255 12.42 7.78 -23.58
C GLY A 255 11.63 8.91 -22.93
N LYS A 256 10.32 8.96 -23.21
CA LYS A 256 9.37 9.92 -22.62
C LYS A 256 9.12 9.67 -21.14
N ARG A 257 9.42 8.45 -20.66
CA ARG A 257 9.19 7.99 -19.27
C ARG A 257 7.73 8.16 -18.82
N TRP A 258 6.79 7.92 -19.72
CA TRP A 258 5.36 8.08 -19.44
C TRP A 258 4.88 7.23 -18.26
N TRP A 259 5.50 6.06 -18.06
CA TRP A 259 5.25 5.18 -16.90
C TRP A 259 5.39 5.85 -15.52
N LEU A 260 6.14 6.95 -15.40
CA LEU A 260 6.28 7.71 -14.14
C LEU A 260 5.00 8.44 -13.72
N ASN A 261 4.03 8.59 -14.62
CA ASN A 261 2.77 9.25 -14.33
C ASN A 261 1.76 8.32 -13.64
N ALA A 262 2.02 7.02 -13.58
CA ALA A 262 1.19 6.05 -12.89
C ALA A 262 1.27 6.19 -11.36
N GLU A 263 0.21 5.80 -10.62
CA GLU A 263 0.24 5.77 -9.15
C GLU A 263 1.22 4.71 -8.62
N ASP A 264 1.36 3.60 -9.34
CA ASP A 264 2.29 2.49 -9.04
C ASP A 264 3.29 2.30 -10.21
N PRO A 265 4.32 3.16 -10.33
CA PRO A 265 5.14 3.28 -11.54
C PRO A 265 5.97 2.02 -11.86
N PHE A 266 6.55 1.33 -10.88
CA PHE A 266 7.36 0.13 -11.14
C PHE A 266 6.49 -1.06 -11.57
N GLN A 267 5.35 -1.28 -10.92
CA GLN A 267 4.38 -2.29 -11.38
C GLN A 267 3.87 -1.96 -12.78
N PHE A 268 3.57 -0.68 -13.06
CA PHE A 268 3.10 -0.24 -14.37
C PHE A 268 4.14 -0.51 -15.46
N LEU A 269 5.42 -0.17 -15.22
CA LEU A 269 6.50 -0.44 -16.15
C LEU A 269 6.68 -1.96 -16.40
N ALA A 270 6.57 -2.80 -15.37
CA ALA A 270 6.63 -4.25 -15.51
C ALA A 270 5.53 -4.77 -16.46
N ALA A 271 4.31 -4.26 -16.30
CA ALA A 271 3.17 -4.60 -17.15
C ALA A 271 3.31 -4.02 -18.58
N CYS A 272 3.89 -2.82 -18.75
CA CYS A 272 4.19 -2.26 -20.07
C CYS A 272 5.17 -3.14 -20.85
N ILE A 273 6.21 -3.62 -20.16
CA ILE A 273 7.20 -4.55 -20.74
C ILE A 273 6.50 -5.82 -21.23
N ASN A 274 5.68 -6.46 -20.39
CA ASN A 274 5.02 -7.71 -20.75
C ASN A 274 3.97 -7.54 -21.85
N LEU A 275 3.17 -6.47 -21.82
CA LEU A 275 2.21 -6.18 -22.89
C LEU A 275 2.94 -5.91 -24.22
N SER A 276 4.07 -5.20 -24.18
CA SER A 276 4.87 -4.92 -25.38
C SER A 276 5.44 -6.18 -26.00
N GLU A 277 5.94 -7.10 -25.18
CA GLU A 277 6.38 -8.44 -25.64
C GLU A 277 5.22 -9.21 -26.28
N ALA A 278 4.05 -9.21 -25.65
CA ALA A 278 2.87 -9.90 -26.15
C ALA A 278 2.40 -9.34 -27.49
N LEU A 279 2.27 -8.02 -27.63
CA LEU A 279 1.75 -7.38 -28.85
C LEU A 279 2.74 -7.45 -30.03
N ARG A 280 4.03 -7.64 -29.76
CA ARG A 280 5.06 -7.86 -30.81
C ARG A 280 5.17 -9.32 -31.25
N SER A 281 4.60 -10.25 -30.48
CA SER A 281 4.49 -11.65 -30.88
C SER A 281 3.52 -11.80 -32.05
N SER A 282 3.80 -12.73 -32.96
CA SER A 282 2.85 -13.09 -34.03
C SER A 282 1.56 -13.70 -33.50
N SER A 283 1.58 -14.20 -32.26
CA SER A 283 0.41 -14.69 -31.54
C SER A 283 0.43 -14.22 -30.08
N PRO A 284 -0.11 -13.02 -29.80
CA PRO A 284 -0.08 -12.42 -28.46
C PRO A 284 -0.65 -13.32 -27.37
N GLU A 285 -1.71 -14.08 -27.69
CA GLU A 285 -2.39 -15.00 -26.78
C GLU A 285 -1.50 -16.17 -26.31
N THR A 286 -0.50 -16.55 -27.10
CA THR A 286 0.44 -17.63 -26.73
C THR A 286 1.61 -17.15 -25.89
N THR A 287 1.76 -15.83 -25.73
CA THR A 287 2.83 -15.24 -24.94
C THR A 287 2.69 -15.68 -23.48
N ILE A 288 3.77 -16.22 -22.93
CA ILE A 288 3.84 -16.63 -21.53
C ILE A 288 4.02 -15.38 -20.67
N SER A 289 3.03 -15.06 -19.85
CA SER A 289 3.10 -13.97 -18.87
C SER A 289 3.39 -14.50 -17.47
N HIS A 290 4.21 -13.74 -16.76
CA HIS A 290 4.57 -13.96 -15.36
C HIS A 290 3.99 -12.89 -14.43
N ILE A 291 3.33 -11.87 -14.99
CA ILE A 291 2.85 -10.70 -14.26
C ILE A 291 1.63 -11.07 -13.41
N PRO A 292 1.67 -10.83 -12.08
CA PRO A 292 0.49 -10.96 -11.25
C PRO A 292 -0.54 -9.88 -11.60
N VAL A 293 -1.74 -10.28 -12.03
CA VAL A 293 -2.85 -9.34 -12.27
C VAL A 293 -3.65 -9.16 -10.97
N HIS A 294 -3.65 -7.94 -10.44
CA HIS A 294 -4.31 -7.62 -9.18
C HIS A 294 -5.83 -7.41 -9.34
N GLN A 295 -6.61 -7.99 -8.43
CA GLN A 295 -8.04 -7.73 -8.23
C GLN A 295 -8.22 -7.31 -6.77
N ASP A 296 -8.69 -6.09 -6.52
CA ASP A 296 -8.88 -5.55 -5.17
C ASP A 296 -10.33 -5.15 -4.92
N GLY A 297 -10.79 -5.40 -3.70
CA GLY A 297 -12.14 -5.03 -3.25
C GLY A 297 -12.18 -3.57 -2.80
N SER A 298 -13.07 -2.80 -3.44
CA SER A 298 -13.24 -1.37 -3.12
C SER A 298 -13.81 -1.18 -1.72
N CYS A 299 -12.92 -0.91 -0.75
CA CYS A 299 -13.26 -0.77 0.66
C CYS A 299 -13.84 -2.06 1.29
N ASN A 300 -13.08 -3.16 1.23
CA ASN A 300 -13.43 -4.47 1.79
C ASN A 300 -14.11 -4.42 3.19
N GLY A 301 -13.64 -3.54 4.10
CA GLY A 301 -14.28 -3.38 5.42
C GLY A 301 -15.76 -2.97 5.34
N LEU A 302 -16.09 -1.99 4.49
CA LEU A 302 -17.49 -1.59 4.27
C LEU A 302 -18.27 -2.64 3.47
N GLN A 303 -17.63 -3.39 2.57
CA GLN A 303 -18.28 -4.53 1.90
C GLN A 303 -18.77 -5.56 2.93
N HIS A 304 -17.93 -5.95 3.89
CA HIS A 304 -18.34 -6.86 4.95
C HIS A 304 -19.44 -6.27 5.84
N TYR A 305 -19.38 -4.99 6.21
CA TYR A 305 -20.45 -4.36 7.00
C TYR A 305 -21.78 -4.28 6.25
N ALA A 306 -21.75 -3.94 4.95
CA ALA A 306 -22.94 -3.91 4.12
C ALA A 306 -23.56 -5.30 3.99
N ALA A 307 -22.74 -6.34 3.85
CA ALA A 307 -23.20 -7.73 3.83
C ALA A 307 -23.81 -8.17 5.18
N LEU A 308 -23.14 -7.87 6.30
CA LEU A 308 -23.64 -8.20 7.65
C LEU A 308 -24.96 -7.49 7.97
N GLY A 309 -25.06 -6.21 7.63
CA GLY A 309 -26.26 -5.39 7.86
C GLY A 309 -27.34 -5.57 6.80
N ARG A 310 -27.05 -6.30 5.71
CA ARG A 310 -27.89 -6.36 4.49
C ARG A 310 -28.33 -4.97 4.01
N ASP A 311 -27.40 -4.02 4.07
CA ASP A 311 -27.63 -2.61 3.73
C ASP A 311 -27.54 -2.41 2.21
N GLN A 312 -28.69 -2.30 1.54
CA GLN A 312 -28.76 -2.16 0.09
C GLN A 312 -28.04 -0.90 -0.44
N LEU A 313 -28.16 0.23 0.26
CA LEU A 313 -27.53 1.48 -0.16
C LEU A 313 -26.02 1.38 0.03
N GLY A 314 -25.59 0.89 1.19
CA GLY A 314 -24.18 0.62 1.47
C GLY A 314 -23.57 -0.35 0.46
N ALA A 315 -24.26 -1.47 0.19
CA ALA A 315 -23.86 -2.51 -0.77
C ALA A 315 -23.69 -1.96 -2.19
N THR A 316 -24.58 -1.08 -2.63
CA THR A 316 -24.47 -0.40 -3.93
C THR A 316 -23.24 0.51 -3.98
N ALA A 317 -22.97 1.26 -2.91
CA ALA A 317 -21.82 2.17 -2.84
C ALA A 317 -20.46 1.45 -2.87
N VAL A 318 -20.41 0.18 -2.47
CA VAL A 318 -19.18 -0.63 -2.37
C VAL A 318 -19.15 -1.81 -3.34
N ASN A 319 -19.95 -1.76 -4.42
CA ASN A 319 -19.92 -2.70 -5.54
C ASN A 319 -20.32 -4.15 -5.19
N LEU A 320 -21.17 -4.35 -4.17
CA LEU A 320 -21.79 -5.66 -3.93
C LEU A 320 -23.04 -5.87 -4.80
N VAL A 321 -23.65 -4.79 -5.26
CA VAL A 321 -24.74 -4.81 -6.24
C VAL A 321 -24.14 -4.59 -7.62
N ALA A 322 -24.55 -5.39 -8.60
CA ALA A 322 -24.08 -5.26 -9.98
C ALA A 322 -24.40 -3.88 -10.55
N GLY A 323 -23.42 -3.29 -11.25
CA GLY A 323 -23.56 -2.01 -11.93
C GLY A 323 -22.66 -1.96 -13.15
N GLU A 324 -22.98 -1.07 -14.09
CA GLU A 324 -22.23 -0.95 -15.37
C GLU A 324 -20.82 -0.37 -15.20
N LYS A 325 -20.63 0.45 -14.16
CA LYS A 325 -19.34 1.05 -13.80
C LYS A 325 -19.08 0.88 -12.30
N PRO A 326 -17.80 0.81 -11.88
CA PRO A 326 -17.47 0.72 -10.47
C PRO A 326 -17.94 1.98 -9.73
N ALA A 327 -18.73 1.79 -8.67
CA ALA A 327 -19.03 2.82 -7.70
C ALA A 327 -17.75 3.21 -6.92
N ASP A 328 -17.62 4.51 -6.64
CA ASP A 328 -16.50 5.07 -5.88
C ASP A 328 -17.01 5.70 -4.59
N VAL A 329 -17.12 4.88 -3.54
CA VAL A 329 -17.58 5.30 -2.20
C VAL A 329 -16.86 6.56 -1.71
N TYR A 330 -15.58 6.71 -2.02
CA TYR A 330 -14.78 7.85 -1.59
C TYR A 330 -15.20 9.16 -2.24
N SER A 331 -15.52 9.15 -3.53
CA SER A 331 -16.04 10.33 -4.24
C SER A 331 -17.45 10.68 -3.78
N GLY A 332 -18.30 9.67 -3.50
CA GLY A 332 -19.61 9.89 -2.89
C GLY A 332 -19.53 10.57 -1.53
N ILE A 333 -18.62 10.11 -0.66
CA ILE A 333 -18.39 10.74 0.65
C ILE A 333 -17.79 12.14 0.49
N ALA A 334 -16.84 12.34 -0.43
CA ALA A 334 -16.26 13.65 -0.68
C ALA A 334 -17.32 14.67 -1.13
N ALA A 335 -18.24 14.27 -2.02
CA ALA A 335 -19.37 15.10 -2.42
C ALA A 335 -20.26 15.46 -1.23
N ARG A 336 -20.60 14.47 -0.38
CA ARG A 336 -21.40 14.71 0.83
C ARG A 336 -20.72 15.67 1.81
N VAL A 337 -19.40 15.51 2.02
CA VAL A 337 -18.59 16.41 2.85
C VAL A 337 -18.63 17.83 2.29
N LEU A 338 -18.44 17.98 0.97
CA LEU A 338 -18.49 19.28 0.30
C LEU A 338 -19.85 19.97 0.48
N ASP A 339 -20.95 19.24 0.36
CA ASP A 339 -22.30 19.79 0.57
C ASP A 339 -22.57 20.24 2.00
N ILE A 340 -22.02 19.53 3.00
CA ILE A 340 -22.08 19.96 4.39
C ILE A 340 -21.24 21.24 4.59
N MET A 341 -20.01 21.26 4.07
CA MET A 341 -19.12 22.42 4.20
C MET A 341 -19.65 23.67 3.51
N LYS A 342 -20.29 23.55 2.33
CA LYS A 342 -20.93 24.69 1.65
C LYS A 342 -22.01 25.33 2.53
N ARG A 343 -22.91 24.51 3.10
CA ARG A 343 -23.94 25.00 4.02
C ARG A 343 -23.37 25.61 5.29
N ASP A 344 -22.30 25.03 5.84
CA ASP A 344 -21.62 25.57 7.02
C ASP A 344 -20.90 26.89 6.74
N ALA A 345 -20.36 27.08 5.53
CA ALA A 345 -19.68 28.29 5.12
C ALA A 345 -20.61 29.52 4.99
N GLU A 346 -21.89 29.28 4.70
CA GLU A 346 -22.93 30.31 4.60
C GLU A 346 -23.42 30.81 5.98
N LYS A 347 -23.13 30.06 7.06
CA LYS A 347 -23.50 30.46 8.42
C LYS A 347 -22.71 31.68 8.88
N ASP A 348 -23.31 32.43 9.81
CA ASP A 348 -22.65 33.55 10.47
C ASP A 348 -21.46 33.06 11.32
N PRO A 349 -20.21 33.49 11.04
CA PRO A 349 -19.05 33.14 11.84
C PRO A 349 -19.14 33.52 13.33
N ALA A 350 -19.94 34.53 13.69
CA ALA A 350 -20.14 34.91 15.09
C ALA A 350 -20.95 33.85 15.87
N ILE A 351 -21.85 33.13 15.17
CA ILE A 351 -22.70 32.08 15.74
C ILE A 351 -22.07 30.70 15.56
N PHE A 352 -21.39 30.49 14.44
CA PHE A 352 -20.75 29.23 14.08
C PHE A 352 -19.29 29.49 13.64
N PRO A 353 -18.32 29.46 14.58
CA PRO A 353 -16.92 29.78 14.27
C PRO A 353 -16.29 28.89 13.19
N ASP A 354 -16.76 27.65 13.05
CA ASP A 354 -16.31 26.72 12.01
C ASP A 354 -16.71 27.15 10.59
N ALA A 355 -17.59 28.16 10.40
CA ALA A 355 -17.93 28.72 9.10
C ALA A 355 -16.70 29.24 8.34
N LEU A 356 -15.72 29.83 9.05
CA LEU A 356 -14.47 30.30 8.45
C LEU A 356 -13.63 29.13 7.93
N ARG A 357 -13.55 28.05 8.70
CA ARG A 357 -12.83 26.83 8.31
C ARG A 357 -13.49 26.15 7.12
N ALA A 358 -14.83 26.11 7.10
CA ALA A 358 -15.59 25.60 5.98
C ALA A 358 -15.28 26.37 4.69
N ARG A 359 -15.24 27.70 4.73
CA ARG A 359 -14.86 28.55 3.58
C ARG A 359 -13.47 28.23 3.03
N ILE A 360 -12.49 28.03 3.91
CA ILE A 360 -11.11 27.67 3.53
C ILE A 360 -11.07 26.29 2.86
N LEU A 361 -11.87 25.34 3.35
CA LEU A 361 -11.79 23.95 2.96
C LEU A 361 -12.61 23.57 1.74
N ILE A 362 -13.62 24.35 1.33
CA ILE A 362 -14.48 24.03 0.16
C ILE A 362 -13.67 23.63 -1.08
N ASN A 363 -12.60 24.37 -1.39
CA ASN A 363 -11.75 24.10 -2.56
C ASN A 363 -10.69 23.02 -2.32
N GLN A 364 -10.66 22.43 -1.12
CA GLN A 364 -9.73 21.38 -0.73
C GLN A 364 -10.40 20.01 -0.63
N VAL A 365 -11.73 19.93 -0.65
CA VAL A 365 -12.44 18.65 -0.54
C VAL A 365 -12.38 17.91 -1.86
N ASP A 366 -11.70 16.76 -1.85
CA ASP A 366 -11.70 15.81 -2.96
C ASP A 366 -11.61 14.38 -2.42
N ARG A 367 -11.62 13.42 -3.34
CA ARG A 367 -11.45 12.00 -3.06
C ARG A 367 -10.18 11.72 -2.24
N LYS A 368 -9.04 12.34 -2.59
CA LYS A 368 -7.74 12.08 -1.97
C LYS A 368 -7.68 12.55 -0.52
N LEU A 369 -8.40 13.62 -0.17
CA LEU A 369 -8.50 14.14 1.20
C LEU A 369 -9.22 13.15 2.12
N VAL A 370 -10.34 12.58 1.67
CA VAL A 370 -11.21 11.74 2.51
C VAL A 370 -10.87 10.24 2.44
N LYS A 371 -10.23 9.76 1.36
CA LYS A 371 -9.97 8.33 1.09
C LYS A 371 -9.37 7.61 2.29
N GLN A 372 -8.30 8.15 2.87
CA GLN A 372 -7.60 7.49 3.97
C GLN A 372 -8.46 7.39 5.24
N THR A 373 -9.15 8.48 5.60
CA THR A 373 -10.02 8.52 6.77
C THR A 373 -11.19 7.55 6.63
N VAL A 374 -11.86 7.55 5.49
CA VAL A 374 -12.95 6.61 5.19
C VAL A 374 -12.47 5.16 5.27
N MET A 375 -11.37 4.84 4.58
CA MET A 375 -10.82 3.49 4.53
C MET A 375 -10.40 2.97 5.90
N THR A 376 -9.88 3.84 6.77
CA THR A 376 -9.35 3.42 8.07
C THR A 376 -10.38 3.47 9.21
N SER A 377 -11.47 4.24 9.04
CA SER A 377 -12.53 4.34 10.05
C SER A 377 -13.19 2.99 10.35
N VAL A 378 -13.41 2.15 9.32
CA VAL A 378 -13.94 0.79 9.49
C VAL A 378 -12.99 -0.19 10.19
N TYR A 379 -11.73 0.19 10.36
CA TYR A 379 -10.73 -0.58 11.10
C TYR A 379 -10.48 -0.01 12.51
N GLY A 380 -11.37 0.85 13.01
CA GLY A 380 -11.33 1.36 14.38
C GLY A 380 -10.49 2.63 14.56
N VAL A 381 -10.22 3.39 13.49
CA VAL A 381 -9.59 4.71 13.63
C VAL A 381 -10.49 5.65 14.42
N THR A 382 -9.92 6.28 15.45
CA THR A 382 -10.61 7.28 16.26
C THR A 382 -10.58 8.66 15.59
N TYR A 383 -11.37 9.59 16.11
CA TYR A 383 -11.36 10.98 15.66
C TYR A 383 -9.96 11.62 15.61
N ILE A 384 -9.10 11.31 16.60
CA ILE A 384 -7.73 11.83 16.66
C ILE A 384 -6.91 11.32 15.47
N GLY A 385 -7.00 10.03 15.15
CA GLY A 385 -6.33 9.44 14.00
C GLY A 385 -6.87 9.98 12.67
N ALA A 386 -8.19 10.13 12.54
CA ALA A 386 -8.84 10.71 11.37
C ALA A 386 -8.37 12.15 11.11
N ARG A 387 -8.30 12.98 12.16
CA ARG A 387 -7.74 14.34 12.09
C ARG A 387 -6.31 14.34 11.58
N ASP A 388 -5.46 13.47 12.12
CA ASP A 388 -4.03 13.46 11.76
C ASP A 388 -3.81 13.03 10.31
N GLN A 389 -4.62 12.10 9.81
CA GLN A 389 -4.63 11.70 8.41
C GLN A 389 -5.01 12.87 7.49
N ILE A 390 -6.10 13.57 7.80
CA ILE A 390 -6.54 14.74 7.03
C ILE A 390 -5.52 15.88 7.12
N LYS A 391 -4.98 16.16 8.31
CA LYS A 391 -3.95 17.19 8.51
C LYS A 391 -2.74 16.94 7.62
N ARG A 392 -2.28 15.68 7.51
CA ARG A 392 -1.17 15.32 6.62
C ARG A 392 -1.51 15.60 5.16
N ARG A 393 -2.70 15.23 4.69
CA ARG A 393 -3.16 15.49 3.32
C ARG A 393 -3.30 16.99 3.02
N LEU A 394 -3.80 17.79 3.96
CA LEU A 394 -3.85 19.25 3.83
C LEU A 394 -2.45 19.88 3.80
N LYS A 395 -1.52 19.36 4.61
CA LYS A 395 -0.13 19.82 4.64
C LYS A 395 0.59 19.55 3.32
N GLU A 396 0.37 18.39 2.70
CA GLU A 396 0.92 18.06 1.37
C GLU A 396 0.48 19.05 0.27
N ARG A 397 -0.68 19.69 0.43
CA ARG A 397 -1.22 20.67 -0.52
C ARG A 397 -0.68 22.09 -0.30
N ASN A 398 -0.01 22.35 0.82
CA ASN A 398 0.43 23.69 1.24
C ASN A 398 -0.68 24.77 1.17
N ALA A 399 -1.95 24.38 1.32
CA ALA A 399 -3.09 25.29 1.18
C ALA A 399 -3.29 26.20 2.41
N ILE A 400 -2.77 25.80 3.57
CA ILE A 400 -2.88 26.54 4.83
C ILE A 400 -1.48 26.64 5.44
N ALA A 401 -0.93 27.85 5.50
CA ALA A 401 0.43 28.11 5.97
C ALA A 401 0.55 28.12 7.50
N ASP A 402 -0.49 28.58 8.20
CA ASP A 402 -0.51 28.64 9.65
C ASP A 402 -0.84 27.27 10.26
N ASP A 403 0.03 26.78 11.15
CA ASP A 403 -0.08 25.44 11.74
C ASP A 403 -1.27 25.29 12.71
N VAL A 404 -1.72 26.40 13.32
CA VAL A 404 -2.87 26.42 14.24
C VAL A 404 -4.17 26.36 13.45
N GLU A 405 -4.30 27.17 12.41
CA GLU A 405 -5.42 27.12 11.46
C GLU A 405 -5.47 25.79 10.73
N LEU A 406 -4.33 25.24 10.31
CA LEU A 406 -4.26 23.90 9.71
C LEU A 406 -4.79 22.82 10.67
N PHE A 407 -4.46 22.92 11.95
CA PHE A 407 -4.97 22.00 12.96
C PHE A 407 -6.49 22.17 13.17
N GLY A 408 -6.98 23.41 13.25
CA GLY A 408 -8.41 23.71 13.36
C GLY A 408 -9.21 23.21 12.15
N ALA A 409 -8.72 23.47 10.94
CA ALA A 409 -9.29 23.01 9.69
C ALA A 409 -9.33 21.47 9.63
N ALA A 410 -8.25 20.79 10.02
CA ALA A 410 -8.21 19.33 10.07
C ALA A 410 -9.22 18.73 11.07
N CYS A 411 -9.39 19.36 12.24
CA CYS A 411 -10.40 18.97 13.23
C CYS A 411 -11.82 19.03 12.64
N TYR A 412 -12.17 20.18 12.05
CA TYR A 412 -13.47 20.38 11.41
C TYR A 412 -13.69 19.39 10.26
N ALA A 413 -12.73 19.26 9.33
CA ALA A 413 -12.82 18.33 8.21
C ALA A 413 -12.97 16.87 8.65
N ALA A 414 -12.27 16.43 9.70
CA ALA A 414 -12.42 15.09 10.25
C ALA A 414 -13.82 14.85 10.82
N LYS A 415 -14.37 15.82 11.56
CA LYS A 415 -15.72 15.74 12.10
C LYS A 415 -16.75 15.60 10.98
N ILE A 416 -16.69 16.47 9.96
CA ILE A 416 -17.62 16.41 8.83
C ILE A 416 -17.48 15.12 8.03
N THR A 417 -16.25 14.63 7.81
CA THR A 417 -16.01 13.35 7.11
C THR A 417 -16.63 12.17 7.85
N LEU A 418 -16.45 12.09 9.17
CA LEU A 418 -17.03 11.02 9.99
C LEU A 418 -18.56 11.12 10.06
N THR A 419 -19.11 12.33 10.10
CA THR A 419 -20.56 12.55 10.02
C THR A 419 -21.11 12.06 8.68
N ALA A 420 -20.50 12.47 7.56
CA ALA A 420 -20.91 12.03 6.22
C ALA A 420 -20.84 10.50 6.07
N LEU A 421 -19.78 9.87 6.57
CA LEU A 421 -19.65 8.42 6.59
C LEU A 421 -20.77 7.75 7.39
N GLY A 422 -21.09 8.29 8.59
CA GLY A 422 -22.15 7.75 9.44
C GLY A 422 -23.56 7.94 8.86
N GLU A 423 -23.79 9.01 8.11
CA GLU A 423 -25.05 9.24 7.38
C GLU A 423 -25.23 8.25 6.23
N MET A 424 -24.16 7.93 5.50
CA MET A 424 -24.18 7.01 4.36
C MET A 424 -24.20 5.52 4.76
N PHE A 425 -23.55 5.16 5.87
CA PHE A 425 -23.40 3.76 6.31
C PHE A 425 -23.96 3.56 7.72
N GLN A 426 -25.25 3.84 7.88
CA GLN A 426 -25.94 3.74 9.17
C GLN A 426 -25.89 2.31 9.74
N ALA A 427 -26.11 1.29 8.90
CA ALA A 427 -26.04 -0.11 9.33
C ALA A 427 -24.65 -0.48 9.86
N ALA A 428 -23.59 -0.08 9.14
CA ALA A 428 -22.21 -0.30 9.58
C ALA A 428 -21.95 0.37 10.94
N ARG A 429 -22.41 1.62 11.11
CA ARG A 429 -22.29 2.36 12.38
C ARG A 429 -23.00 1.65 13.53
N SER A 430 -24.23 1.18 13.30
CA SER A 430 -25.01 0.45 14.32
C SER A 430 -24.32 -0.85 14.72
N ILE A 431 -23.80 -1.62 13.76
CA ILE A 431 -23.05 -2.86 14.05
C ILE A 431 -21.76 -2.56 14.82
N MET A 432 -21.00 -1.53 14.41
CA MET A 432 -19.79 -1.10 15.13
C MET A 432 -20.09 -0.69 16.57
N SER A 433 -21.17 0.06 16.80
CA SER A 433 -21.59 0.45 18.15
C SER A 433 -21.94 -0.77 18.99
N TRP A 434 -22.76 -1.67 18.43
CA TRP A 434 -23.18 -2.90 19.13
C TRP A 434 -21.99 -3.78 19.51
N LEU A 435 -21.05 -4.02 18.59
CA LEU A 435 -19.82 -4.78 18.88
C LEU A 435 -18.98 -4.09 19.97
N GLY A 436 -18.89 -2.76 19.93
CA GLY A 436 -18.19 -1.96 20.95
C GLY A 436 -18.82 -2.10 22.34
N ASP A 437 -20.15 -2.03 22.42
CA ASP A 437 -20.89 -2.18 23.68
C ASP A 437 -20.73 -3.61 24.24
N CYS A 438 -20.83 -4.64 23.40
CA CYS A 438 -20.56 -6.03 23.79
C CYS A 438 -19.13 -6.20 24.33
N ALA A 439 -18.13 -5.67 23.62
CA ALA A 439 -16.73 -5.76 24.05
C ALA A 439 -16.51 -5.05 25.40
N LYS A 440 -17.16 -3.90 25.62
CA LYS A 440 -17.09 -3.17 26.89
C LYS A 440 -17.66 -4.01 28.03
N VAL A 441 -18.82 -4.65 27.85
CA VAL A 441 -19.42 -5.53 28.85
C VAL A 441 -18.50 -6.72 29.14
N CYS A 442 -18.00 -7.41 28.12
CA CYS A 442 -17.09 -8.55 28.28
C CYS A 442 -15.78 -8.21 28.98
N ALA A 443 -15.27 -6.98 28.81
CA ALA A 443 -14.04 -6.53 29.46
C ALA A 443 -14.24 -6.10 30.93
N THR A 444 -15.49 -5.83 31.33
CA THR A 444 -15.86 -5.48 32.71
C THR A 444 -16.32 -6.67 33.56
N LEU A 445 -16.61 -7.80 32.92
CA LEU A 445 -16.81 -9.11 33.56
C LEU A 445 -15.45 -9.71 33.90
#